data_AF-A0A943TBA7-F1
#
_entry.id   AF-A0A943TBA7-F1
#
_cell.length_a   1.000
_cell.length_b   1.000
_cell.length_c   1.000
_cell.angle_alpha   90.00
_cell.angle_beta   90.00
_cell.angle_gamma   90.00
#
_symmetry.space_group_name_H-M   'P 1'
#
loop_
_entity.id
_entity.type
_entity.pdbx_description
1 polymer ?
#
loop_
_entity_poly.entity_id
_entity_poly.type
_entity_poly.pdbx_seq_one_letter_code
_entity_poly.pdbx_strand_id
1 'polypeptide(L)'
;DAEAKLEEISKPYKQYTAEVQDLAKQSDIYKNILDYGIGDTVTLISKQKGIKDKQRIVKIVEYPESPEKNTVELSNVNKTFAEIQQEEVDAETDRATAEEDNLSKDITNITVRVDKNEDSIEAEVADRTRENLELGTKISQTAHKVSVAATGGDKYVGITIQLYDENGNLIDTTSGAANITITGFVTFNDLANAGSTTINGANITTGEISCDRLKGGTINGQRFFQTGKYGDLVIDNGIIFVPDTGGILIGQDEVATRDWVYDSAVANTARTAQEAEYAAKAGEASHSTVATNAEYLKGSSAYVTMSGNDNFIPSSNSVWCGTTPNPFAGGYSKGGWKTTSDRRKKKDFSELLNDARYENFFKQLRPMEYRFVDDSNGIHIGFVAQDVEEALIASRIGNDELFALEHSYFTRYDFGSDEEWNNFLISNNGASDIYVLCYQEFIALNTAMIQKQMIDMEFIKCDNFVLHGEIAILNQRVQELEEKLC
;
A
#
# COMPACT_ATOMS: atom_id res chain seq x y z
N ASP A 1 -44.53 102.90 16.70
CA ASP A 1 -44.46 101.83 17.70
C ASP A 1 -45.81 101.21 18.02
N ALA A 2 -46.69 101.89 18.77
CA ALA A 2 -48.01 101.34 19.13
C ALA A 2 -48.83 100.87 17.90
N GLU A 3 -48.87 101.64 16.82
CA GLU A 3 -49.52 101.22 15.56
C GLU A 3 -48.87 99.99 14.92
N ALA A 4 -47.54 99.92 14.85
CA ALA A 4 -46.82 98.79 14.25
C ALA A 4 -47.02 97.50 15.05
N LYS A 5 -47.05 97.62 16.39
CA LYS A 5 -47.36 96.49 17.28
C LYS A 5 -48.84 96.12 17.20
N LEU A 6 -49.75 97.09 17.09
CA LEU A 6 -51.16 96.82 16.83
C LEU A 6 -51.34 96.08 15.49
N GLU A 7 -50.64 96.48 14.44
CA GLU A 7 -50.63 95.81 13.13
C GLU A 7 -50.02 94.40 13.16
N GLU A 8 -49.31 94.03 14.23
CA GLU A 8 -48.78 92.68 14.47
C GLU A 8 -49.84 91.80 15.17
N ILE A 9 -50.49 92.29 16.22
CA ILE A 9 -51.58 91.56 16.94
C ILE A 9 -52.94 91.60 16.22
N SER A 10 -53.21 92.59 15.36
CA SER A 10 -54.48 92.72 14.63
C SER A 10 -54.54 91.89 13.36
N LYS A 11 -53.42 91.32 12.91
CA LYS A 11 -53.42 90.30 11.86
C LYS A 11 -53.89 88.99 12.50
N PRO A 12 -54.96 88.35 12.00
CA PRO A 12 -55.43 87.09 12.56
C PRO A 12 -54.29 86.07 12.49
N TYR A 13 -54.12 85.31 13.57
CA TYR A 13 -53.10 84.27 13.68
C TYR A 13 -53.13 83.36 12.44
N LYS A 14 -52.00 83.29 11.74
CA LYS A 14 -51.85 82.48 10.52
C LYS A 14 -50.67 81.56 10.68
N GLN A 15 -50.91 80.29 10.37
CA GLN A 15 -49.90 79.25 10.36
C GLN A 15 -49.92 78.56 9.01
N TYR A 16 -48.74 78.35 8.45
CA TYR A 16 -48.54 77.68 7.16
C TYR A 16 -47.51 76.56 7.34
N THR A 17 -47.73 75.44 6.65
CA THR A 17 -46.78 74.33 6.54
C THR A 17 -46.31 74.22 5.09
N ALA A 18 -45.04 73.90 4.86
CA ALA A 18 -44.47 73.73 3.53
C ALA A 18 -43.48 72.55 3.46
N GLU A 19 -43.47 71.85 2.32
CA GLU A 19 -42.42 70.90 1.93
C GLU A 19 -41.22 71.65 1.34
N VAL A 20 -40.02 71.13 1.59
CA VAL A 20 -38.74 71.76 1.24
C VAL A 20 -37.85 70.78 0.49
N GLN A 21 -37.61 71.05 -0.78
CA GLN A 21 -36.58 70.37 -1.57
C GLN A 21 -35.20 70.82 -1.09
N ASP A 22 -34.62 70.11 -0.13
CA ASP A 22 -33.36 70.49 0.52
C ASP A 22 -32.13 70.25 -0.38
N LEU A 23 -31.90 71.19 -1.29
CA LEU A 23 -30.74 71.20 -2.19
C LEU A 23 -29.41 71.31 -1.42
N ALA A 24 -29.41 71.95 -0.24
CA ALA A 24 -28.22 72.15 0.59
C ALA A 24 -27.68 70.83 1.15
N LYS A 25 -28.57 69.90 1.53
CA LYS A 25 -28.20 68.54 1.98
C LYS A 25 -28.07 67.53 0.83
N GLN A 26 -28.73 67.75 -0.31
CA GLN A 26 -28.63 66.87 -1.48
C GLN A 26 -27.31 67.01 -2.26
N SER A 27 -26.57 68.13 -2.14
CA SER A 27 -25.30 68.29 -2.84
C SER A 27 -24.35 69.30 -2.17
N ASP A 28 -23.09 68.90 -1.95
CA ASP A 28 -22.08 69.74 -1.27
C ASP A 28 -21.82 71.09 -1.97
N ILE A 29 -22.11 71.21 -3.28
CA ILE A 29 -22.01 72.48 -4.02
C ILE A 29 -23.08 73.52 -3.65
N TYR A 30 -24.20 73.13 -3.03
CA TYR A 30 -25.27 74.05 -2.61
C TYR A 30 -25.31 74.29 -1.09
N LYS A 31 -24.67 73.41 -0.32
CA LYS A 31 -24.66 73.37 1.14
C LYS A 31 -24.43 74.71 1.84
N ASN A 32 -23.48 75.49 1.35
CA ASN A 32 -23.09 76.77 1.97
C ASN A 32 -23.85 77.99 1.39
N ILE A 33 -24.94 77.78 0.65
CA ILE A 33 -25.68 78.83 -0.08
C ILE A 33 -27.19 78.77 0.20
N LEU A 34 -27.76 77.58 0.44
CA LEU A 34 -29.21 77.35 0.54
C LEU A 34 -29.67 76.76 1.90
N ASP A 35 -28.87 76.95 2.95
CA ASP A 35 -29.19 76.53 4.33
C ASP A 35 -30.24 77.44 5.01
N TYR A 36 -30.96 76.94 6.02
CA TYR A 36 -32.09 77.66 6.67
C TYR A 36 -32.38 77.18 8.10
N GLY A 37 -32.86 78.08 8.98
CA GLY A 37 -33.06 77.80 10.41
C GLY A 37 -34.34 78.37 11.03
N ILE A 38 -34.64 77.93 12.26
CA ILE A 38 -35.77 78.45 13.04
C ILE A 38 -35.51 79.92 13.40
N GLY A 39 -36.50 80.77 13.15
CA GLY A 39 -36.44 82.22 13.27
C GLY A 39 -36.27 82.95 11.93
N ASP A 40 -35.87 82.27 10.85
CA ASP A 40 -35.67 82.91 9.55
C ASP A 40 -36.98 83.41 8.93
N THR A 41 -36.90 84.50 8.17
CA THR A 41 -38.06 85.16 7.58
C THR A 41 -38.24 84.75 6.13
N VAL A 42 -39.12 83.78 5.89
CA VAL A 42 -39.53 83.37 4.54
C VAL A 42 -40.61 84.29 3.99
N THR A 43 -40.55 84.55 2.68
CA THR A 43 -41.59 85.30 1.96
C THR A 43 -42.37 84.35 1.07
N LEU A 44 -43.60 84.01 1.47
CA LEU A 44 -44.52 83.18 0.69
C LEU A 44 -45.01 83.99 -0.52
N ILE A 45 -44.77 83.52 -1.75
CA ILE A 45 -45.20 84.17 -2.99
C ILE A 45 -46.05 83.23 -3.82
N SER A 46 -47.31 83.59 -4.08
CA SER A 46 -48.21 82.86 -4.97
C SER A 46 -48.69 83.74 -6.12
N LYS A 47 -48.10 83.56 -7.31
CA LYS A 47 -48.48 84.32 -8.53
C LYS A 47 -49.96 84.18 -8.89
N GLN A 48 -50.55 82.99 -8.71
CA GLN A 48 -51.96 82.75 -9.04
C GLN A 48 -52.94 83.40 -8.06
N LYS A 49 -52.58 83.51 -6.77
CA LYS A 49 -53.44 84.08 -5.72
C LYS A 49 -53.11 85.54 -5.37
N GLY A 50 -52.09 86.14 -6.00
CA GLY A 50 -51.61 87.50 -5.70
C GLY A 50 -50.94 87.66 -4.32
N ILE A 51 -50.72 86.57 -3.58
CA ILE A 51 -50.21 86.61 -2.21
C ILE A 51 -48.70 86.85 -2.22
N LYS A 52 -48.25 87.83 -1.42
CA LYS A 52 -46.86 88.01 -0.98
C LYS A 52 -46.87 88.30 0.52
N ASP A 53 -46.65 87.27 1.33
CA ASP A 53 -46.73 87.37 2.81
C ASP A 53 -45.37 87.05 3.46
N LYS A 54 -45.07 87.68 4.60
CA LYS A 54 -43.86 87.41 5.37
C LYS A 54 -44.21 86.64 6.63
N GLN A 55 -43.59 85.48 6.80
CA GLN A 55 -43.79 84.60 7.95
C GLN A 55 -42.42 84.17 8.47
N ARG A 56 -42.30 83.88 9.77
CA ARG A 56 -41.05 83.38 10.36
C ARG A 56 -41.14 81.89 10.59
N ILE A 57 -40.08 81.14 10.23
CA ILE A 57 -39.98 79.71 10.55
C ILE A 57 -40.03 79.55 12.07
N VAL A 58 -41.04 78.86 12.58
CA VAL A 58 -41.17 78.54 14.01
C VAL A 58 -40.80 77.08 14.32
N LYS A 59 -40.73 76.22 13.29
CA LYS A 59 -40.40 74.79 13.41
C LYS A 59 -39.90 74.22 12.08
N ILE A 60 -38.97 73.27 12.15
CA ILE A 60 -38.41 72.51 11.02
C ILE A 60 -38.48 71.01 11.38
N VAL A 61 -38.68 70.14 10.38
CA VAL A 61 -38.61 68.68 10.48
C VAL A 61 -37.75 68.15 9.32
N GLU A 62 -36.80 67.28 9.61
CA GLU A 62 -35.77 66.83 8.67
C GLU A 62 -35.66 65.31 8.55
N TYR A 63 -35.29 64.81 7.37
CA TYR A 63 -35.14 63.39 7.05
C TYR A 63 -33.70 63.09 6.58
N PRO A 64 -32.82 62.55 7.45
CA PRO A 64 -31.38 62.46 7.17
C PRO A 64 -31.00 61.66 5.91
N GLU A 65 -31.66 60.53 5.66
CA GLU A 65 -31.43 59.67 4.48
C GLU A 65 -32.35 60.01 3.30
N SER A 66 -33.12 61.09 3.39
CA SER A 66 -34.04 61.55 2.35
C SER A 66 -34.33 63.06 2.45
N PRO A 67 -33.33 63.95 2.30
CA PRO A 67 -33.52 65.38 2.58
C PRO A 67 -34.54 66.07 1.64
N GLU A 68 -34.91 65.43 0.53
CA GLU A 68 -36.01 65.86 -0.34
C GLU A 68 -37.40 65.86 0.32
N LYS A 69 -37.52 65.36 1.56
CA LYS A 69 -38.78 65.25 2.32
C LYS A 69 -38.90 66.25 3.47
N ASN A 70 -37.96 67.18 3.62
CA ASN A 70 -37.92 68.13 4.74
C ASN A 70 -39.16 69.05 4.75
N THR A 71 -39.60 69.51 5.94
CA THR A 71 -40.80 70.38 6.07
C THR A 71 -40.62 71.47 7.13
N VAL A 72 -41.41 72.55 7.03
CA VAL A 72 -41.35 73.72 7.94
C VAL A 72 -42.72 74.27 8.30
N GLU A 73 -42.86 74.91 9.48
CA GLU A 73 -44.05 75.67 9.90
C GLU A 73 -43.71 77.14 10.24
N LEU A 74 -44.65 78.07 10.01
CA LEU A 74 -44.42 79.52 10.04
C LEU A 74 -45.52 80.31 10.83
N SER A 75 -45.22 81.29 11.72
CA SER A 75 -46.21 81.97 12.63
C SER A 75 -45.78 83.34 13.28
N ASN A 76 -46.57 83.96 14.21
CA ASN A 76 -46.50 85.42 14.54
C ASN A 76 -46.95 86.14 15.90
N VAL A 77 -47.28 85.58 17.10
CA VAL A 77 -47.89 86.40 18.24
C VAL A 77 -47.46 86.10 19.73
N ASN A 78 -47.42 87.11 20.65
CA ASN A 78 -47.01 87.06 22.10
C ASN A 78 -47.95 87.80 23.14
N LYS A 79 -47.85 87.56 24.48
CA LYS A 79 -48.72 88.07 25.63
C LYS A 79 -47.97 88.56 26.93
N THR A 80 -48.68 89.00 28.01
CA THR A 80 -48.20 89.64 29.29
C THR A 80 -48.53 88.93 30.63
N PHE A 81 -47.85 89.27 31.75
CA PHE A 81 -47.69 88.41 32.95
C PHE A 81 -48.69 88.51 34.13
N ALA A 82 -49.12 89.71 34.58
CA ALA A 82 -49.84 89.80 35.86
C ALA A 82 -51.26 89.19 35.81
N GLU A 83 -51.91 89.28 34.67
CA GLU A 83 -53.23 88.68 34.39
C GLU A 83 -53.15 87.14 34.38
N ILE A 84 -52.00 86.58 33.98
CA ILE A 84 -51.77 85.12 33.97
C ILE A 84 -51.88 84.55 35.40
N GLN A 85 -51.33 85.21 36.43
CA GLN A 85 -51.31 84.62 37.78
C GLN A 85 -52.69 84.54 38.45
N GLN A 86 -53.60 85.48 38.22
CA GLN A 86 -54.95 85.40 38.78
C GLN A 86 -55.82 84.43 37.97
N GLU A 87 -55.70 84.41 36.63
CA GLU A 87 -56.30 83.36 35.81
C GLU A 87 -55.78 81.96 36.23
N GLU A 88 -54.49 81.82 36.58
CA GLU A 88 -53.93 80.56 37.09
C GLU A 88 -54.53 80.15 38.44
N VAL A 89 -54.59 81.00 39.46
CA VAL A 89 -55.07 80.60 40.81
C VAL A 89 -56.55 80.21 40.81
N ASP A 90 -57.40 80.98 40.13
CA ASP A 90 -58.84 80.67 40.08
C ASP A 90 -59.09 79.44 39.19
N ALA A 91 -58.42 79.31 38.05
CA ALA A 91 -58.51 78.12 37.21
C ALA A 91 -57.91 76.86 37.87
N GLU A 92 -56.92 76.99 38.76
CA GLU A 92 -56.36 75.85 39.48
C GLU A 92 -57.30 75.36 40.60
N THR A 93 -58.08 76.26 41.19
CA THR A 93 -59.12 75.90 42.16
C THR A 93 -60.30 75.19 41.49
N ASP A 94 -60.75 75.70 40.34
CA ASP A 94 -61.75 75.02 39.50
C ASP A 94 -61.22 73.70 38.91
N ARG A 95 -59.93 73.62 38.53
CA ARG A 95 -59.29 72.35 38.15
C ARG A 95 -59.32 71.35 39.28
N ALA A 96 -58.82 71.70 40.46
CA ALA A 96 -58.75 70.76 41.59
C ALA A 96 -60.13 70.17 41.92
N THR A 97 -61.17 71.01 41.91
CA THR A 97 -62.55 70.59 42.15
C THR A 97 -63.09 69.69 41.02
N ALA A 98 -62.83 70.03 39.76
CA ALA A 98 -63.22 69.20 38.62
C ALA A 98 -62.40 67.90 38.51
N GLU A 99 -61.15 67.89 38.98
CA GLU A 99 -60.25 66.74 38.95
C GLU A 99 -60.59 65.75 40.07
N GLU A 100 -60.99 66.20 41.27
CA GLU A 100 -61.58 65.34 42.29
C GLU A 100 -62.88 64.66 41.79
N ASP A 101 -63.78 65.45 41.20
CA ASP A 101 -65.07 64.97 40.68
C ASP A 101 -64.88 64.07 39.42
N ASN A 102 -63.77 64.19 38.69
CA ASN A 102 -63.40 63.26 37.62
C ASN A 102 -62.70 62.01 38.16
N LEU A 103 -61.78 62.11 39.13
CA LEU A 103 -61.17 60.96 39.81
C LEU A 103 -62.24 60.07 40.45
N SER A 104 -63.27 60.62 41.08
CA SER A 104 -64.38 59.84 41.64
C SER A 104 -65.13 59.05 40.57
N LYS A 105 -65.35 59.63 39.38
CA LYS A 105 -65.99 58.95 38.25
C LYS A 105 -65.07 57.91 37.64
N ASP A 106 -63.79 58.21 37.48
CA ASP A 106 -62.82 57.27 36.92
C ASP A 106 -62.52 56.10 37.86
N ILE A 107 -62.47 56.30 39.18
CA ILE A 107 -62.45 55.21 40.16
C ILE A 107 -63.69 54.32 39.99
N THR A 108 -64.88 54.92 39.89
CA THR A 108 -66.14 54.16 39.68
C THR A 108 -66.12 53.39 38.35
N ASN A 109 -65.63 54.01 37.27
CA ASN A 109 -65.48 53.38 35.95
C ASN A 109 -64.40 52.28 35.95
N ILE A 110 -63.33 52.45 36.73
CA ILE A 110 -62.26 51.47 36.89
C ILE A 110 -62.78 50.26 37.66
N THR A 111 -63.49 50.44 38.78
CA THR A 111 -64.16 49.32 39.49
C THR A 111 -65.06 48.54 38.53
N VAL A 112 -66.00 49.20 37.86
CA VAL A 112 -66.93 48.54 36.91
C VAL A 112 -66.21 47.88 35.71
N ARG A 113 -64.98 48.28 35.38
CA ARG A 113 -64.14 47.61 34.38
C ARG A 113 -63.31 46.48 34.98
N VAL A 114 -62.85 46.59 36.22
CA VAL A 114 -62.14 45.53 36.95
C VAL A 114 -63.10 44.38 37.20
N ASP A 115 -64.29 44.63 37.75
CA ASP A 115 -65.33 43.61 37.98
C ASP A 115 -65.64 42.84 36.67
N LYS A 116 -65.85 43.56 35.55
CA LYS A 116 -66.12 42.94 34.24
C LYS A 116 -64.92 42.24 33.62
N ASN A 117 -63.70 42.69 33.93
CA ASN A 117 -62.49 42.01 33.51
C ASN A 117 -62.26 40.77 34.39
N GLU A 118 -62.65 40.77 35.66
CA GLU A 118 -62.62 39.60 36.55
C GLU A 118 -63.59 38.53 36.03
N ASP A 119 -64.87 38.89 35.80
CA ASP A 119 -65.85 38.03 35.11
C ASP A 119 -65.31 37.46 33.79
N SER A 120 -64.73 38.31 32.94
CA SER A 120 -64.22 37.91 31.61
C SER A 120 -62.93 37.10 31.67
N ILE A 121 -62.08 37.31 32.68
CA ILE A 121 -60.84 36.55 32.89
C ILE A 121 -61.17 35.20 33.54
N GLU A 122 -62.12 35.10 34.47
CA GLU A 122 -62.60 33.81 34.97
C GLU A 122 -63.20 32.98 33.83
N ALA A 123 -64.00 33.60 32.94
CA ALA A 123 -64.53 32.93 31.75
C ALA A 123 -63.41 32.49 30.78
N GLU A 124 -62.50 33.39 30.39
CA GLU A 124 -61.42 33.05 29.45
C GLU A 124 -60.41 32.05 30.05
N VAL A 125 -60.15 32.10 31.35
CA VAL A 125 -59.34 31.08 32.05
C VAL A 125 -60.08 29.75 32.10
N ALA A 126 -61.37 29.71 32.41
CA ALA A 126 -62.15 28.47 32.41
C ALA A 126 -62.21 27.81 31.03
N ASP A 127 -62.30 28.61 29.96
CA ASP A 127 -62.32 28.11 28.58
C ASP A 127 -60.91 27.72 28.09
N ARG A 128 -59.88 28.55 28.29
CA ARG A 128 -58.48 28.17 27.98
C ARG A 128 -58.01 26.95 28.76
N THR A 129 -58.41 26.78 30.02
CA THR A 129 -58.09 25.57 30.81
C THR A 129 -58.75 24.33 30.22
N ARG A 130 -59.90 24.46 29.55
CA ARG A 130 -60.59 23.37 28.86
C ARG A 130 -59.94 23.06 27.50
N GLU A 131 -59.63 24.09 26.72
CA GLU A 131 -59.04 23.99 25.38
C GLU A 131 -57.58 23.48 25.43
N ASN A 132 -56.81 23.94 26.42
CA ASN A 132 -55.40 23.55 26.63
C ASN A 132 -55.22 22.18 27.32
N LEU A 133 -56.30 21.44 27.57
CA LEU A 133 -56.27 20.05 28.07
C LEU A 133 -56.26 19.01 26.93
N GLU A 134 -56.68 19.37 25.71
CA GLU A 134 -56.76 18.43 24.58
C GLU A 134 -55.50 18.43 23.68
N LEU A 135 -54.50 19.28 23.96
CA LEU A 135 -53.31 19.46 23.13
C LEU A 135 -51.97 19.15 23.84
N GLY A 136 -51.79 17.88 24.21
CA GLY A 136 -50.46 17.28 24.42
C GLY A 136 -49.99 17.15 25.88
N THR A 137 -49.77 15.92 26.33
CA THR A 137 -49.28 15.55 27.68
C THR A 137 -47.79 15.85 27.88
N LYS A 138 -47.45 17.14 27.98
CA LYS A 138 -46.09 17.59 28.30
C LYS A 138 -45.75 17.34 29.78
N ILE A 139 -45.17 16.17 30.09
CA ILE A 139 -44.58 15.91 31.42
C ILE A 139 -43.40 16.87 31.62
N SER A 140 -43.61 17.92 32.42
CA SER A 140 -42.57 18.87 32.81
C SER A 140 -42.26 18.70 34.30
N GLN A 141 -40.99 18.46 34.62
CA GLN A 141 -40.49 18.45 35.98
C GLN A 141 -39.32 19.44 36.09
N THR A 142 -39.32 20.21 37.18
CA THR A 142 -38.12 20.91 37.65
C THR A 142 -37.09 19.88 38.11
N ALA A 143 -35.81 20.14 37.83
CA ALA A 143 -34.75 19.14 37.98
C ALA A 143 -34.68 18.52 39.40
N HIS A 144 -34.87 17.20 39.48
CA HIS A 144 -34.11 16.28 40.34
C HIS A 144 -34.33 14.80 39.91
N LYS A 145 -35.57 14.32 39.73
CA LYS A 145 -35.84 12.94 39.23
C LYS A 145 -37.27 12.70 38.70
N VAL A 146 -37.40 12.41 37.39
CA VAL A 146 -38.56 11.67 36.85
C VAL A 146 -38.37 10.18 37.18
N SER A 147 -39.41 9.51 37.68
CA SER A 147 -39.34 8.11 38.09
C SER A 147 -40.56 7.34 37.58
N VAL A 148 -40.38 6.55 36.53
CA VAL A 148 -41.38 5.58 36.06
C VAL A 148 -40.97 4.20 36.54
N ALA A 149 -41.85 3.50 37.25
CA ALA A 149 -41.64 2.15 37.73
C ALA A 149 -42.90 1.32 37.49
N ALA A 150 -42.78 0.23 36.74
CA ALA A 150 -43.77 -0.83 36.77
C ALA A 150 -43.47 -1.74 37.96
N THR A 151 -44.50 -2.15 38.71
CA THR A 151 -44.39 -3.12 39.80
C THR A 151 -45.47 -4.19 39.63
N GLY A 152 -45.14 -5.24 38.88
CA GLY A 152 -45.94 -6.45 38.75
C GLY A 152 -45.40 -7.57 39.62
N GLY A 153 -46.23 -8.59 39.87
CA GLY A 153 -45.81 -9.87 40.48
C GLY A 153 -45.19 -10.82 39.44
N ASP A 154 -45.55 -12.10 39.51
CA ASP A 154 -44.87 -13.24 38.87
C ASP A 154 -44.86 -13.31 37.31
N LYS A 155 -45.07 -12.19 36.61
CA LYS A 155 -44.95 -12.08 35.13
C LYS A 155 -44.33 -10.75 34.71
N TYR A 156 -43.40 -10.84 33.75
CA TYR A 156 -42.63 -9.78 33.08
C TYR A 156 -42.99 -8.33 33.46
N VAL A 157 -42.15 -7.74 34.31
CA VAL A 157 -42.18 -6.32 34.66
C VAL A 157 -41.32 -5.56 33.65
N GLY A 158 -41.95 -4.79 32.76
CA GLY A 158 -41.28 -3.98 31.75
C GLY A 158 -42.08 -2.73 31.41
N ILE A 159 -41.39 -1.70 30.89
CA ILE A 159 -42.01 -0.46 30.41
C ILE A 159 -42.12 -0.56 28.88
N THR A 160 -43.31 -0.89 28.38
CA THR A 160 -43.60 -0.89 26.95
C THR A 160 -44.00 0.51 26.50
N ILE A 161 -43.30 1.06 25.51
CA ILE A 161 -43.65 2.33 24.86
C ILE A 161 -44.08 2.01 23.44
N GLN A 162 -45.31 2.40 23.08
CA GLN A 162 -45.91 2.18 21.77
C GLN A 162 -46.41 3.51 21.21
N LEU A 163 -46.23 3.70 19.90
CA LEU A 163 -46.66 4.91 19.19
C LEU A 163 -47.95 4.60 18.43
N TYR A 164 -48.95 5.46 18.59
CA TYR A 164 -50.28 5.33 17.99
C TYR A 164 -50.59 6.54 17.11
N ASP A 165 -51.33 6.33 16.03
CA ASP A 165 -51.81 7.41 15.17
C ASP A 165 -53.00 8.17 15.80
N GLU A 166 -53.42 9.25 15.16
CA GLU A 166 -54.58 10.07 15.55
C GLU A 166 -55.92 9.29 15.59
N ASN A 167 -55.96 8.09 15.03
CA ASN A 167 -57.13 7.19 14.97
C ASN A 167 -57.01 6.01 15.96
N GLY A 168 -55.92 5.93 16.74
CA GLY A 168 -55.67 4.86 17.73
C GLY A 168 -55.07 3.56 17.16
N ASN A 169 -54.58 3.54 15.92
CA ASN A 169 -53.86 2.40 15.34
C ASN A 169 -52.39 2.42 15.77
N LEU A 170 -51.78 1.27 16.00
CA LEU A 170 -50.34 1.17 16.26
C LEU A 170 -49.56 1.58 15.00
N ILE A 171 -48.68 2.57 15.10
CA ILE A 171 -47.89 3.04 13.97
C ILE A 171 -46.80 2.02 13.63
N ASP A 172 -46.65 1.70 12.34
CA ASP A 172 -45.62 0.79 11.85
C ASP A 172 -44.21 1.40 12.02
N THR A 173 -43.51 0.92 13.05
CA THR A 173 -42.13 1.29 13.36
C THR A 173 -41.10 0.89 12.30
N THR A 174 -41.44 0.02 11.34
CA THR A 174 -40.53 -0.33 10.23
C THR A 174 -40.44 0.75 9.15
N SER A 175 -41.39 1.70 9.14
CA SER A 175 -41.43 2.82 8.18
C SER A 175 -40.32 3.86 8.34
N GLY A 176 -39.59 3.85 9.46
CA GLY A 176 -38.59 4.87 9.79
C GLY A 176 -39.15 6.25 10.16
N ALA A 177 -40.46 6.47 10.05
CA ALA A 177 -41.14 7.70 10.47
C ALA A 177 -41.46 7.73 11.97
N ALA A 178 -41.58 6.56 12.61
CA ALA A 178 -41.97 6.42 14.01
C ALA A 178 -40.78 5.96 14.88
N ASN A 179 -40.09 6.91 15.50
CA ASN A 179 -38.85 6.68 16.26
C ASN A 179 -39.00 7.07 17.74
N ILE A 180 -38.45 6.24 18.63
CA ILE A 180 -38.26 6.57 20.05
C ILE A 180 -36.77 6.90 20.25
N THR A 181 -36.44 8.19 20.39
CA THR A 181 -35.05 8.64 20.56
C THR A 181 -34.73 8.86 22.04
N ILE A 182 -33.83 8.05 22.59
CA ILE A 182 -33.26 8.23 23.92
C ILE A 182 -31.85 8.82 23.75
N THR A 183 -31.53 9.89 24.47
CA THR A 183 -30.24 10.60 24.37
C THR A 183 -29.51 10.61 25.71
N GLY A 184 -28.17 10.56 25.67
CA GLY A 184 -27.31 10.43 26.86
C GLY A 184 -26.88 8.98 27.15
N PHE A 185 -26.18 8.77 28.26
CA PHE A 185 -25.77 7.44 28.70
C PHE A 185 -26.96 6.66 29.27
N VAL A 186 -27.23 5.48 28.70
CA VAL A 186 -28.22 4.52 29.18
C VAL A 186 -27.49 3.32 29.79
N THR A 187 -27.86 2.91 31.00
CA THR A 187 -27.21 1.79 31.71
C THR A 187 -28.24 0.73 32.08
N PHE A 188 -28.03 -0.51 31.62
CA PHE A 188 -28.86 -1.66 31.93
C PHE A 188 -28.22 -2.45 33.08
N ASN A 189 -28.65 -2.20 34.31
CA ASN A 189 -27.98 -2.70 35.52
C ASN A 189 -28.22 -4.18 35.85
N ASP A 190 -29.24 -4.83 35.29
CA ASP A 190 -29.48 -6.27 35.48
C ASP A 190 -29.57 -7.00 34.14
N LEU A 191 -28.38 -7.28 33.59
CA LEU A 191 -28.15 -8.25 32.51
C LEU A 191 -27.54 -9.56 33.07
N ALA A 192 -27.52 -9.72 34.40
CA ALA A 192 -26.90 -10.87 35.08
C ALA A 192 -27.78 -12.12 35.03
N ASN A 193 -29.09 -11.92 34.90
CA ASN A 193 -30.07 -12.98 34.71
C ASN A 193 -30.27 -13.27 33.20
N ALA A 194 -30.52 -14.53 32.84
CA ALA A 194 -30.52 -14.98 31.44
C ALA A 194 -31.71 -14.43 30.62
N GLY A 195 -31.50 -13.30 29.94
CA GLY A 195 -32.43 -12.69 29.00
C GLY A 195 -31.72 -12.14 27.75
N SER A 196 -32.27 -12.40 26.56
CA SER A 196 -31.66 -11.96 25.29
C SER A 196 -31.95 -10.49 25.00
N THR A 197 -30.93 -9.64 25.05
CA THR A 197 -31.02 -8.26 24.56
C THR A 197 -30.66 -8.21 23.07
N THR A 198 -31.67 -8.23 22.21
CA THR A 198 -31.48 -8.20 20.75
C THR A 198 -31.24 -6.78 20.24
N ILE A 199 -29.98 -6.34 20.25
CA ILE A 199 -29.54 -5.10 19.58
C ILE A 199 -29.29 -5.41 18.10
N ASN A 200 -29.74 -4.55 17.18
CA ASN A 200 -29.29 -4.62 15.80
C ASN A 200 -27.81 -4.22 15.72
N GLY A 201 -26.93 -5.21 15.49
CA GLY A 201 -25.48 -5.02 15.47
C GLY A 201 -24.98 -3.96 14.49
N ALA A 202 -25.71 -3.69 13.40
CA ALA A 202 -25.36 -2.64 12.44
C ALA A 202 -25.40 -1.21 13.04
N ASN A 203 -26.12 -1.02 14.15
CA ASN A 203 -26.25 0.27 14.83
C ASN A 203 -25.26 0.45 15.99
N ILE A 204 -24.43 -0.56 16.30
CA ILE A 204 -23.40 -0.49 17.36
C ILE A 204 -22.19 0.27 16.81
N THR A 205 -22.28 1.59 16.87
CA THR A 205 -21.28 2.56 16.36
C THR A 205 -20.31 3.07 17.43
N THR A 206 -20.34 2.47 18.63
CA THR A 206 -19.40 2.75 19.73
C THR A 206 -18.05 2.06 19.49
N GLY A 207 -17.02 2.45 20.26
CA GLY A 207 -15.64 1.97 20.10
C GLY A 207 -15.41 0.53 20.56
N GLU A 208 -15.30 0.32 21.88
CA GLU A 208 -14.91 -0.97 22.46
C GLU A 208 -16.13 -1.82 22.87
N ILE A 209 -16.09 -3.11 22.54
CA ILE A 209 -17.10 -4.10 22.96
C ILE A 209 -16.39 -5.14 23.84
N SER A 210 -16.36 -4.90 25.15
CA SER A 210 -15.85 -5.87 26.12
C SER A 210 -16.89 -6.97 26.39
N CYS A 211 -16.60 -8.22 26.04
CA CYS A 211 -17.46 -9.37 26.32
C CYS A 211 -16.69 -10.70 26.37
N ASP A 212 -17.17 -11.64 27.19
CA ASP A 212 -16.51 -12.95 27.38
C ASP A 212 -16.56 -13.85 26.14
N ARG A 213 -17.53 -13.64 25.24
CA ARG A 213 -17.71 -14.44 24.02
C ARG A 213 -18.41 -13.68 22.90
N LEU A 214 -17.63 -13.22 21.91
CA LEU A 214 -18.16 -12.70 20.65
C LEU A 214 -18.40 -13.85 19.64
N LYS A 215 -19.66 -14.23 19.41
CA LYS A 215 -20.03 -15.16 18.32
C LYS A 215 -20.42 -14.36 17.06
N GLY A 216 -19.44 -13.72 16.43
CA GLY A 216 -19.61 -12.93 15.21
C GLY A 216 -19.62 -13.75 13.92
N GLY A 217 -19.96 -13.09 12.81
CA GLY A 217 -19.65 -13.53 11.45
C GLY A 217 -18.30 -12.96 11.00
N THR A 218 -18.29 -12.21 9.89
CA THR A 218 -17.10 -11.44 9.46
C THR A 218 -16.73 -10.37 10.47
N ILE A 219 -15.46 -10.33 10.90
CA ILE A 219 -14.91 -9.31 11.80
C ILE A 219 -13.78 -8.59 11.05
N ASN A 220 -14.02 -7.34 10.63
CA ASN A 220 -13.09 -6.58 9.80
C ASN A 220 -12.18 -5.66 10.65
N GLY A 221 -10.92 -5.50 10.21
CA GLY A 221 -9.99 -4.48 10.71
C GLY A 221 -9.41 -4.67 12.11
N GLN A 222 -9.66 -5.81 12.77
CA GLN A 222 -9.24 -6.04 14.15
C GLN A 222 -7.81 -6.58 14.29
N ARG A 223 -7.11 -6.14 15.34
CA ARG A 223 -5.91 -6.82 15.85
C ARG A 223 -6.33 -7.75 17.00
N PHE A 224 -6.23 -9.05 16.79
CA PHE A 224 -6.50 -10.04 17.82
C PHE A 224 -5.31 -10.11 18.79
N PHE A 225 -5.46 -9.51 19.98
CA PHE A 225 -4.45 -9.57 21.03
C PHE A 225 -4.69 -10.78 21.92
N GLN A 226 -3.77 -11.73 21.86
CA GLN A 226 -3.64 -12.81 22.83
C GLN A 226 -2.79 -12.27 24.01
N THR A 227 -3.29 -12.35 25.25
CA THR A 227 -2.64 -11.73 26.43
C THR A 227 -2.49 -12.66 27.63
N GLY A 228 -3.03 -13.88 27.57
CA GLY A 228 -2.91 -14.88 28.63
C GLY A 228 -1.72 -15.80 28.41
N LYS A 229 -0.98 -16.15 29.47
CA LYS A 229 0.26 -16.96 29.39
C LYS A 229 0.12 -18.34 28.69
N TYR A 230 -1.11 -18.85 28.52
CA TYR A 230 -1.42 -20.18 27.98
C TYR A 230 -2.73 -20.20 27.15
N GLY A 231 -3.01 -19.16 26.36
CA GLY A 231 -4.24 -19.10 25.55
C GLY A 231 -3.96 -19.24 24.06
N ASP A 232 -4.53 -20.27 23.43
CA ASP A 232 -4.31 -20.55 22.01
C ASP A 232 -5.25 -19.75 21.09
N LEU A 233 -4.75 -19.32 19.92
CA LEU A 233 -5.60 -18.88 18.80
C LEU A 233 -5.91 -20.09 17.92
N VAL A 234 -6.97 -20.82 18.26
CA VAL A 234 -7.39 -22.02 17.52
C VAL A 234 -8.22 -21.63 16.30
N ILE A 235 -7.77 -22.01 15.11
CA ILE A 235 -8.52 -21.91 13.85
C ILE A 235 -8.86 -23.34 13.40
N ASP A 236 -10.00 -23.84 13.86
CA ASP A 236 -10.47 -25.20 13.55
C ASP A 236 -11.00 -25.26 12.11
N ASN A 237 -10.34 -26.05 11.25
CA ASN A 237 -10.68 -26.26 9.83
C ASN A 237 -10.86 -24.98 8.98
N GLY A 238 -10.27 -23.85 9.38
CA GLY A 238 -10.35 -22.55 8.70
C GLY A 238 -9.08 -22.16 7.94
N ILE A 239 -9.23 -21.30 6.92
CA ILE A 239 -8.11 -20.79 6.10
C ILE A 239 -7.75 -19.36 6.53
N ILE A 240 -6.46 -19.08 6.74
CA ILE A 240 -5.94 -17.71 6.84
C ILE A 240 -5.58 -17.23 5.43
N PHE A 241 -6.33 -16.29 4.87
CA PHE A 241 -5.97 -15.65 3.61
C PHE A 241 -4.99 -14.49 3.87
N VAL A 242 -3.84 -14.51 3.20
CA VAL A 242 -2.83 -13.45 3.22
C VAL A 242 -2.78 -12.84 1.81
N PRO A 243 -3.00 -11.52 1.63
CA PRO A 243 -2.85 -10.89 0.33
C PRO A 243 -1.38 -10.81 -0.08
N ASP A 244 -1.10 -10.69 -1.38
CA ASP A 244 0.23 -10.76 -2.02
C ASP A 244 1.32 -9.83 -1.44
N THR A 245 0.93 -8.82 -0.66
CA THR A 245 1.81 -7.82 -0.01
C THR A 245 1.80 -7.90 1.51
N GLY A 246 1.06 -8.84 2.10
CA GLY A 246 1.02 -9.13 3.53
C GLY A 246 1.97 -10.25 3.94
N GLY A 247 1.99 -10.56 5.24
CA GLY A 247 2.74 -11.68 5.79
C GLY A 247 2.32 -12.01 7.22
N ILE A 248 2.48 -13.26 7.63
CA ILE A 248 2.23 -13.73 8.99
C ILE A 248 3.58 -13.80 9.72
N LEU A 249 3.73 -13.02 10.80
CA LEU A 249 4.85 -13.17 11.74
C LEU A 249 4.43 -14.11 12.87
N ILE A 250 5.02 -15.30 12.90
CA ILE A 250 4.91 -16.25 14.01
C ILE A 250 6.23 -16.18 14.78
N GLY A 251 6.20 -15.58 15.98
CA GLY A 251 7.38 -15.39 16.83
C GLY A 251 8.43 -14.39 16.30
N GLN A 252 9.43 -14.14 17.12
CA GLN A 252 10.73 -13.59 16.69
C GLN A 252 11.86 -14.62 16.90
N ASP A 253 11.70 -15.53 17.87
CA ASP A 253 12.52 -16.70 18.07
C ASP A 253 11.73 -17.98 17.70
N GLU A 254 12.33 -18.79 16.82
CA GLU A 254 12.03 -20.20 16.50
C GLU A 254 10.56 -20.69 16.50
N VAL A 255 9.97 -20.80 15.29
CA VAL A 255 8.66 -21.46 15.10
C VAL A 255 8.81 -22.98 15.18
N ALA A 256 8.62 -23.53 16.38
CA ALA A 256 8.59 -24.98 16.61
C ALA A 256 7.27 -25.60 16.11
N THR A 257 7.06 -25.69 14.79
CA THR A 257 5.99 -26.52 14.21
C THR A 257 6.32 -27.99 14.46
N ARG A 258 5.79 -28.56 15.54
CA ARG A 258 5.82 -30.00 15.73
C ARG A 258 4.69 -30.61 14.89
N ASP A 259 5.10 -31.39 13.90
CA ASP A 259 4.25 -32.08 12.92
C ASP A 259 3.68 -31.14 11.81
N TRP A 260 3.51 -31.72 10.62
CA TRP A 260 3.58 -31.09 9.29
C TRP A 260 2.77 -29.81 9.03
N VAL A 261 3.40 -28.83 8.37
CA VAL A 261 2.71 -27.85 7.51
C VAL A 261 2.50 -28.48 6.12
N TYR A 262 1.26 -28.84 5.80
CA TYR A 262 0.85 -29.19 4.43
C TYR A 262 0.45 -27.91 3.67
N ASP A 263 0.97 -27.73 2.46
CA ASP A 263 0.59 -26.69 1.48
C ASP A 263 0.43 -25.24 1.98
N SER A 264 1.47 -24.67 2.60
CA SER A 264 1.57 -23.21 2.76
C SER A 264 2.31 -22.56 1.57
N ALA A 265 1.60 -22.38 0.45
CA ALA A 265 2.10 -21.57 -0.65
C ALA A 265 2.33 -20.10 -0.20
N VAL A 266 3.36 -19.44 -0.76
CA VAL A 266 3.71 -18.02 -0.52
C VAL A 266 4.22 -17.71 0.91
N ALA A 267 5.35 -18.32 1.29
CA ALA A 267 6.16 -17.86 2.42
C ALA A 267 7.30 -16.93 1.95
N ASN A 268 6.98 -15.66 1.64
CA ASN A 268 7.89 -14.71 0.94
C ASN A 268 9.19 -14.33 1.70
N THR A 269 9.37 -14.79 2.95
CA THR A 269 10.64 -14.68 3.71
C THR A 269 11.02 -15.99 4.42
N ALA A 270 10.68 -17.14 3.86
CA ALA A 270 11.26 -18.42 4.30
C ALA A 270 12.77 -18.44 3.95
N ARG A 271 13.63 -18.37 4.97
CA ARG A 271 15.12 -18.45 4.80
C ARG A 271 15.58 -19.81 4.26
N THR A 272 14.68 -20.79 4.23
CA THR A 272 14.82 -22.15 3.68
C THR A 272 13.50 -22.53 3.01
N ALA A 273 13.21 -21.97 1.83
CA ALA A 273 12.16 -22.48 0.96
C ALA A 273 12.69 -23.71 0.20
N GLN A 274 11.96 -24.83 0.26
CA GLN A 274 12.43 -26.10 -0.31
C GLN A 274 12.16 -26.21 -1.82
N GLU A 275 11.17 -25.47 -2.32
CA GLU A 275 10.96 -25.19 -3.74
C GLU A 275 10.54 -23.71 -3.90
N ALA A 276 11.03 -23.03 -4.95
CA ALA A 276 10.65 -21.65 -5.29
C ALA A 276 11.05 -21.32 -6.74
N GLU A 277 10.15 -20.66 -7.49
CA GLU A 277 10.35 -20.33 -8.92
C GLU A 277 11.50 -19.33 -9.15
N TYR A 278 11.76 -18.44 -8.18
CA TYR A 278 12.88 -17.49 -8.20
C TYR A 278 13.53 -17.39 -6.82
N ALA A 279 14.62 -18.13 -6.59
CA ALA A 279 15.37 -18.11 -5.33
C ALA A 279 16.83 -17.68 -5.54
N ALA A 280 17.19 -16.49 -5.04
CA ALA A 280 18.57 -15.99 -5.08
C ALA A 280 19.57 -16.82 -4.23
N LYS A 281 19.08 -17.76 -3.40
CA LYS A 281 19.85 -18.70 -2.57
C LYS A 281 19.08 -20.02 -2.33
N ALA A 282 18.69 -20.72 -3.39
CA ALA A 282 18.34 -22.14 -3.23
C ALA A 282 19.59 -22.95 -2.84
N GLY A 283 19.46 -23.89 -1.90
CA GLY A 283 20.54 -24.80 -1.52
C GLY A 283 20.61 -26.05 -2.40
N GLU A 284 19.45 -26.50 -2.86
CA GLU A 284 19.24 -27.62 -3.77
C GLU A 284 17.91 -27.34 -4.54
N ALA A 285 17.71 -27.94 -5.71
CA ALA A 285 16.49 -27.77 -6.50
C ALA A 285 16.19 -29.03 -7.33
N SER A 286 15.59 -30.04 -6.71
CA SER A 286 15.36 -31.37 -7.31
C SER A 286 14.35 -31.39 -8.48
N HIS A 287 13.46 -30.40 -8.58
CA HIS A 287 12.43 -30.30 -9.63
C HIS A 287 12.54 -29.05 -10.53
N SER A 288 13.71 -28.42 -10.62
CA SER A 288 13.95 -27.26 -11.50
C SER A 288 13.93 -27.65 -12.99
N THR A 289 12.74 -27.72 -13.59
CA THR A 289 12.55 -28.12 -15.01
C THR A 289 13.18 -27.15 -16.02
N VAL A 290 13.29 -25.85 -15.71
CA VAL A 290 14.07 -24.87 -16.50
C VAL A 290 14.71 -23.84 -15.58
N ALA A 291 16.04 -23.78 -15.54
CA ALA A 291 16.79 -22.76 -14.80
C ALA A 291 17.21 -21.60 -15.74
N THR A 292 16.29 -20.68 -16.02
CA THR A 292 16.53 -19.55 -16.96
C THR A 292 17.63 -18.58 -16.52
N ASN A 293 17.78 -18.34 -15.21
CA ASN A 293 18.66 -17.31 -14.65
C ASN A 293 19.79 -17.88 -13.77
N ALA A 294 20.36 -19.03 -14.13
CA ALA A 294 21.45 -19.67 -13.41
C ALA A 294 22.80 -18.95 -13.62
N GLU A 295 22.98 -17.77 -13.02
CA GLU A 295 24.18 -16.93 -13.21
C GLU A 295 25.49 -17.63 -12.82
N TYR A 296 25.49 -18.52 -11.83
CA TYR A 296 26.69 -19.19 -11.31
C TYR A 296 26.42 -20.64 -10.86
N LEU A 297 27.08 -21.61 -11.49
CA LEU A 297 27.37 -22.91 -10.89
C LEU A 297 28.56 -22.72 -9.94
N LYS A 298 28.33 -22.70 -8.63
CA LYS A 298 29.34 -22.26 -7.64
C LYS A 298 29.74 -23.36 -6.65
N GLY A 299 31.04 -23.63 -6.58
CA GLY A 299 31.68 -24.37 -5.49
C GLY A 299 32.27 -23.44 -4.42
N SER A 300 32.96 -24.01 -3.44
CA SER A 300 33.43 -23.30 -2.23
C SER A 300 34.35 -22.09 -2.52
N SER A 301 35.18 -22.17 -3.57
CA SER A 301 36.19 -21.17 -3.93
C SER A 301 36.18 -20.75 -5.41
N ALA A 302 35.38 -21.39 -6.25
CA ALA A 302 35.35 -21.18 -7.70
C ALA A 302 33.92 -21.30 -8.26
N TYR A 303 33.70 -20.83 -9.48
CA TYR A 303 32.40 -20.88 -10.14
C TYR A 303 32.53 -21.03 -11.67
N VAL A 304 31.43 -21.42 -12.31
CA VAL A 304 31.22 -21.31 -13.77
C VAL A 304 30.01 -20.42 -13.99
N THR A 305 30.14 -19.41 -14.85
CA THR A 305 29.05 -18.46 -15.18
C THR A 305 28.67 -18.56 -16.66
N MET A 306 27.41 -18.29 -16.99
CA MET A 306 27.01 -18.13 -18.39
C MET A 306 27.28 -16.70 -18.85
N SER A 307 28.19 -16.56 -19.82
CA SER A 307 28.42 -15.30 -20.52
C SER A 307 27.21 -14.90 -21.37
N GLY A 308 27.03 -13.61 -21.68
CA GLY A 308 25.99 -13.12 -22.59
C GLY A 308 26.15 -13.51 -24.08
N ASN A 309 26.89 -14.59 -24.35
CA ASN A 309 26.98 -15.31 -25.64
C ASN A 309 26.74 -16.82 -25.41
N ASP A 310 26.03 -17.18 -24.34
CA ASP A 310 25.65 -18.53 -23.88
C ASP A 310 26.80 -19.52 -23.62
N ASN A 311 28.05 -19.04 -23.55
CA ASN A 311 29.19 -19.89 -23.17
C ASN A 311 29.29 -20.00 -21.66
N PHE A 312 29.48 -21.23 -21.16
CA PHE A 312 29.95 -21.51 -19.81
C PHE A 312 31.42 -21.08 -19.66
N ILE A 313 31.69 -20.11 -18.78
CA ILE A 313 33.02 -19.55 -18.50
C ILE A 313 33.40 -19.85 -17.05
N PRO A 314 34.49 -20.60 -16.79
CA PRO A 314 34.98 -20.83 -15.43
C PRO A 314 35.68 -19.59 -14.86
N SER A 315 35.63 -19.41 -13.54
CA SER A 315 36.24 -18.29 -12.81
C SER A 315 37.78 -18.28 -12.85
N SER A 316 38.39 -19.41 -13.23
CA SER A 316 39.82 -19.57 -13.44
C SER A 316 40.08 -20.79 -14.36
N ASN A 317 41.33 -20.97 -14.79
CA ASN A 317 41.76 -22.19 -15.48
C ASN A 317 42.02 -23.38 -14.53
N SER A 318 41.53 -23.32 -13.28
CA SER A 318 41.64 -24.37 -12.27
C SER A 318 40.31 -25.06 -11.96
N VAL A 319 39.25 -24.77 -12.73
CA VAL A 319 37.93 -25.42 -12.62
C VAL A 319 37.86 -26.60 -13.58
N TRP A 320 37.55 -27.77 -13.04
CA TRP A 320 37.49 -29.04 -13.77
C TRP A 320 36.06 -29.39 -14.18
N CYS A 321 35.91 -30.30 -15.15
CA CYS A 321 34.63 -30.80 -15.64
C CYS A 321 34.54 -32.30 -15.35
N GLY A 322 33.92 -32.67 -14.23
CA GLY A 322 33.98 -34.02 -13.67
C GLY A 322 35.27 -34.27 -12.86
N THR A 323 35.41 -35.49 -12.35
CA THR A 323 36.57 -35.98 -11.58
C THR A 323 36.87 -37.43 -11.93
N THR A 324 38.05 -37.95 -11.57
CA THR A 324 38.43 -39.35 -11.82
C THR A 324 37.41 -40.39 -11.30
N PRO A 325 36.85 -40.31 -10.07
CA PRO A 325 35.79 -41.22 -9.61
C PRO A 325 34.38 -40.83 -10.10
N ASN A 326 34.17 -39.61 -10.61
CA ASN A 326 32.88 -39.15 -11.15
C ASN A 326 33.06 -38.48 -12.53
N PRO A 327 33.36 -39.27 -13.59
CA PRO A 327 33.55 -38.74 -14.94
C PRO A 327 32.22 -38.44 -15.65
N PHE A 328 32.26 -37.59 -16.66
CA PHE A 328 31.15 -37.43 -17.59
C PHE A 328 31.11 -38.62 -18.56
N ALA A 329 29.97 -39.32 -18.65
CA ALA A 329 29.79 -40.48 -19.53
C ALA A 329 30.01 -40.20 -21.03
N GLY A 330 29.96 -38.93 -21.44
CA GLY A 330 30.27 -38.49 -22.81
C GLY A 330 30.08 -36.99 -23.00
N GLY A 331 30.38 -36.48 -24.19
CA GLY A 331 30.23 -35.07 -24.53
C GLY A 331 30.00 -34.83 -26.02
N TYR A 332 28.86 -34.22 -26.35
CA TYR A 332 28.52 -33.83 -27.73
C TYR A 332 29.04 -32.42 -28.03
N SER A 333 29.75 -32.26 -29.13
CA SER A 333 30.29 -30.96 -29.56
C SER A 333 30.29 -30.84 -31.09
N LYS A 334 30.07 -29.61 -31.60
CA LYS A 334 30.04 -29.32 -33.05
C LYS A 334 31.44 -29.35 -33.70
N GLY A 335 32.50 -29.41 -32.89
CA GLY A 335 33.89 -29.49 -33.33
C GLY A 335 34.80 -29.76 -32.14
N GLY A 336 36.04 -30.17 -32.40
CA GLY A 336 36.98 -30.64 -31.39
C GLY A 336 37.31 -29.62 -30.28
N TRP A 337 37.65 -30.14 -29.11
CA TRP A 337 38.08 -29.36 -27.95
C TRP A 337 39.40 -28.62 -28.24
N LYS A 338 39.52 -27.39 -27.75
CA LYS A 338 40.67 -26.50 -28.03
C LYS A 338 41.66 -26.51 -26.86
N THR A 339 42.76 -27.25 -27.01
CA THR A 339 43.87 -27.26 -26.04
C THR A 339 44.86 -26.11 -26.28
N THR A 340 45.64 -25.74 -25.26
CA THR A 340 46.62 -24.65 -25.37
C THR A 340 47.95 -25.14 -25.97
N SER A 341 48.26 -24.68 -27.17
CA SER A 341 49.49 -24.99 -27.92
C SER A 341 50.47 -23.82 -28.09
N ASP A 342 50.15 -22.63 -27.54
CA ASP A 342 50.97 -21.41 -27.67
C ASP A 342 52.38 -21.62 -27.09
N ARG A 343 53.41 -21.42 -27.94
CA ARG A 343 54.83 -21.57 -27.57
C ARG A 343 55.23 -20.71 -26.37
N ARG A 344 54.56 -19.58 -26.12
CA ARG A 344 54.82 -18.67 -24.98
C ARG A 344 54.30 -19.20 -23.65
N LYS A 345 53.44 -20.21 -23.68
CA LYS A 345 52.85 -20.88 -22.50
C LYS A 345 53.45 -22.27 -22.22
N LYS A 346 54.50 -22.64 -22.96
CA LYS A 346 55.25 -23.90 -22.80
C LYS A 346 56.75 -23.60 -22.73
N LYS A 347 57.52 -24.52 -22.16
CA LYS A 347 58.98 -24.44 -21.98
C LYS A 347 59.61 -25.82 -22.21
N ASP A 348 60.93 -25.90 -22.11
CA ASP A 348 61.69 -27.16 -22.02
C ASP A 348 61.44 -28.13 -23.21
N PHE A 349 61.33 -27.57 -24.41
CA PHE A 349 61.05 -28.30 -25.64
C PHE A 349 62.22 -29.21 -26.06
N SER A 350 61.92 -30.49 -26.33
CA SER A 350 62.76 -31.41 -27.11
C SER A 350 61.92 -32.05 -28.22
N GLU A 351 62.57 -32.54 -29.27
CA GLU A 351 61.96 -33.47 -30.23
C GLU A 351 61.86 -34.86 -29.59
N LEU A 352 60.75 -35.56 -29.85
CA LEU A 352 60.37 -36.76 -29.12
C LEU A 352 61.32 -37.95 -29.39
N LEU A 353 61.83 -38.06 -30.62
CA LEU A 353 62.70 -39.16 -31.06
C LEU A 353 64.18 -38.96 -30.70
N ASN A 354 64.53 -37.87 -30.00
CA ASN A 354 65.85 -37.72 -29.38
C ASN A 354 66.03 -38.68 -28.19
N ASP A 355 64.93 -39.21 -27.63
CA ASP A 355 64.94 -40.22 -26.58
C ASP A 355 64.30 -41.52 -27.10
N ALA A 356 65.14 -42.56 -27.24
CA ALA A 356 64.73 -43.87 -27.71
C ALA A 356 63.73 -44.59 -26.78
N ARG A 357 63.55 -44.12 -25.52
CA ARG A 357 62.51 -44.64 -24.62
C ARG A 357 61.12 -44.48 -25.21
N TYR A 358 60.81 -43.37 -25.89
CA TYR A 358 59.49 -43.16 -26.50
C TYR A 358 59.20 -44.12 -27.67
N GLU A 359 60.22 -44.46 -28.47
CA GLU A 359 60.10 -45.49 -29.51
C GLU A 359 59.90 -46.89 -28.90
N ASN A 360 60.61 -47.21 -27.82
CA ASN A 360 60.44 -48.47 -27.09
C ASN A 360 59.07 -48.58 -26.42
N PHE A 361 58.54 -47.46 -25.90
CA PHE A 361 57.19 -47.37 -25.36
C PHE A 361 56.14 -47.60 -26.43
N PHE A 362 56.20 -46.88 -27.55
CA PHE A 362 55.27 -47.06 -28.67
C PHE A 362 55.22 -48.50 -29.19
N LYS A 363 56.38 -49.18 -29.28
CA LYS A 363 56.47 -50.58 -29.72
C LYS A 363 55.83 -51.60 -28.75
N GLN A 364 55.56 -51.21 -27.51
CA GLN A 364 54.91 -52.04 -26.49
C GLN A 364 53.42 -51.69 -26.32
N LEU A 365 52.93 -50.59 -26.91
CA LEU A 365 51.51 -50.27 -26.88
C LEU A 365 50.69 -51.33 -27.62
N ARG A 366 49.64 -51.81 -26.97
CA ARG A 366 48.76 -52.87 -27.48
C ARG A 366 47.34 -52.32 -27.67
N PRO A 367 46.95 -51.94 -28.91
CA PRO A 367 45.56 -51.63 -29.21
C PRO A 367 44.66 -52.85 -28.97
N MET A 368 43.57 -52.67 -28.25
CA MET A 368 42.63 -53.72 -27.85
C MET A 368 41.19 -53.35 -28.24
N GLU A 369 40.43 -54.35 -28.68
CA GLU A 369 38.96 -54.28 -28.74
C GLU A 369 38.37 -54.64 -27.37
N TYR A 370 37.41 -53.86 -26.88
CA TYR A 370 36.76 -54.09 -25.58
C TYR A 370 35.29 -53.64 -25.55
N ARG A 371 34.63 -53.95 -24.43
CA ARG A 371 33.31 -53.43 -24.02
C ARG A 371 33.40 -53.02 -22.55
N PHE A 372 32.50 -52.16 -22.11
CA PHE A 372 32.35 -51.92 -20.68
C PHE A 372 31.57 -53.07 -20.03
N VAL A 373 31.63 -53.16 -18.70
CA VAL A 373 31.00 -54.25 -17.92
C VAL A 373 29.55 -53.92 -17.59
N ASP A 374 29.27 -52.64 -17.39
CA ASP A 374 27.97 -52.00 -17.19
C ASP A 374 27.26 -51.67 -18.51
N ASP A 375 27.99 -51.25 -19.56
CA ASP A 375 27.44 -51.11 -20.92
C ASP A 375 28.10 -52.06 -21.96
N SER A 376 27.30 -52.98 -22.48
CA SER A 376 27.69 -53.94 -23.52
C SER A 376 27.35 -53.49 -24.95
N ASN A 377 26.78 -52.29 -25.14
CA ASN A 377 26.31 -51.80 -26.44
C ASN A 377 27.45 -51.30 -27.34
N GLY A 378 28.05 -52.22 -28.10
CA GLY A 378 29.00 -51.90 -29.17
C GLY A 378 30.31 -52.68 -29.05
N ILE A 379 31.37 -52.14 -29.66
CA ILE A 379 32.77 -52.51 -29.45
C ILE A 379 33.57 -51.20 -29.45
N HIS A 380 34.40 -51.01 -28.44
CA HIS A 380 35.33 -49.89 -28.34
C HIS A 380 36.73 -50.35 -28.73
N ILE A 381 37.54 -49.44 -29.26
CA ILE A 381 38.95 -49.68 -29.59
C ILE A 381 39.77 -48.68 -28.79
N GLY A 382 40.81 -49.15 -28.09
CA GLY A 382 41.67 -48.32 -27.25
C GLY A 382 42.83 -49.11 -26.68
N PHE A 383 43.25 -48.77 -25.47
CA PHE A 383 44.30 -49.44 -24.71
C PHE A 383 43.80 -49.80 -23.30
N VAL A 384 44.30 -50.91 -22.75
CA VAL A 384 44.17 -51.21 -21.32
C VAL A 384 45.19 -50.36 -20.57
N ALA A 385 44.77 -49.67 -19.50
CA ALA A 385 45.64 -48.71 -18.83
C ALA A 385 46.82 -49.38 -18.09
N GLN A 386 46.59 -50.57 -17.52
CA GLN A 386 47.63 -51.36 -16.87
C GLN A 386 48.71 -51.82 -17.87
N ASP A 387 48.32 -52.31 -19.07
CA ASP A 387 49.26 -52.62 -20.16
C ASP A 387 50.09 -51.39 -20.60
N VAL A 388 49.52 -50.19 -20.50
CA VAL A 388 50.25 -48.92 -20.77
C VAL A 388 51.24 -48.61 -19.65
N GLU A 389 50.89 -48.82 -18.38
CA GLU A 389 51.84 -48.64 -17.27
C GLU A 389 52.99 -49.63 -17.35
N GLU A 390 52.73 -50.91 -17.64
CA GLU A 390 53.77 -51.91 -17.89
C GLU A 390 54.72 -51.46 -19.02
N ALA A 391 54.17 -50.90 -20.11
CA ALA A 391 54.95 -50.37 -21.23
C ALA A 391 55.78 -49.11 -20.85
N LEU A 392 55.28 -48.23 -19.98
CA LEU A 392 56.02 -47.09 -19.43
C LEU A 392 57.19 -47.56 -18.55
N ILE A 393 56.91 -48.46 -17.59
CA ILE A 393 57.89 -49.04 -16.67
C ILE A 393 58.99 -49.79 -17.45
N ALA A 394 58.61 -50.65 -18.41
CA ALA A 394 59.55 -51.38 -19.25
C ALA A 394 60.41 -50.46 -20.13
N SER A 395 59.88 -49.30 -20.53
CA SER A 395 60.61 -48.25 -21.24
C SER A 395 61.38 -47.30 -20.33
N ARG A 396 61.23 -47.43 -19.01
CA ARG A 396 61.80 -46.55 -17.98
C ARG A 396 61.39 -45.08 -18.16
N ILE A 397 60.13 -44.84 -18.49
CA ILE A 397 59.50 -43.51 -18.49
C ILE A 397 58.69 -43.38 -17.20
N GLY A 398 58.93 -42.33 -16.42
CA GLY A 398 58.15 -42.03 -15.22
C GLY A 398 56.76 -41.47 -15.54
N ASN A 399 55.78 -41.71 -14.67
CA ASN A 399 54.44 -41.12 -14.79
C ASN A 399 54.48 -39.58 -14.63
N ASP A 400 55.58 -39.02 -14.09
CA ASP A 400 55.89 -37.59 -14.05
C ASP A 400 56.60 -37.05 -15.30
N GLU A 401 57.21 -37.92 -16.11
CA GLU A 401 57.79 -37.57 -17.43
C GLU A 401 56.75 -37.55 -18.55
N LEU A 402 55.65 -38.31 -18.43
CA LEU A 402 54.60 -38.37 -19.44
C LEU A 402 53.20 -38.56 -18.83
N PHE A 403 52.37 -37.50 -18.89
CA PHE A 403 50.97 -37.45 -18.44
C PHE A 403 49.98 -38.26 -19.33
N ALA A 404 50.43 -39.36 -19.93
CA ALA A 404 49.60 -40.25 -20.75
C ALA A 404 48.71 -41.18 -19.90
N LEU A 405 49.09 -41.40 -18.63
CA LEU A 405 48.40 -42.25 -17.67
C LEU A 405 48.27 -41.53 -16.32
N GLU A 406 47.09 -41.63 -15.70
CA GLU A 406 46.84 -41.29 -14.30
C GLU A 406 46.51 -42.58 -13.55
N HIS A 407 47.17 -42.82 -12.43
CA HIS A 407 46.81 -43.87 -11.47
C HIS A 407 46.52 -43.21 -10.12
N SER A 408 45.26 -43.23 -9.73
CA SER A 408 44.74 -42.49 -8.57
C SER A 408 44.18 -43.46 -7.53
N TYR A 409 44.69 -43.36 -6.31
CA TYR A 409 44.24 -44.12 -5.14
C TYR A 409 43.23 -43.31 -4.32
N PHE A 410 42.15 -43.95 -3.89
CA PHE A 410 41.08 -43.34 -3.13
C PHE A 410 40.88 -44.00 -1.77
N THR A 411 40.36 -43.22 -0.83
CA THR A 411 39.94 -43.65 0.50
C THR A 411 38.49 -43.22 0.74
N ARG A 412 37.87 -43.73 1.81
CA ARG A 412 36.53 -43.26 2.22
C ARG A 412 36.45 -41.76 2.56
N TYR A 413 37.57 -41.06 2.71
CA TYR A 413 37.61 -39.63 2.99
C TYR A 413 37.57 -38.75 1.73
N ASP A 414 37.65 -39.36 0.55
CA ASP A 414 37.59 -38.70 -0.75
C ASP A 414 36.15 -38.62 -1.32
N PHE A 415 35.16 -39.05 -0.53
CA PHE A 415 33.73 -39.13 -0.85
C PHE A 415 32.88 -38.39 0.19
N GLY A 416 31.67 -37.97 -0.17
CA GLY A 416 30.74 -37.26 0.71
C GLY A 416 30.08 -38.15 1.77
N SER A 417 30.05 -39.47 1.55
CA SER A 417 29.43 -40.45 2.45
C SER A 417 30.09 -41.83 2.39
N ASP A 418 29.94 -42.62 3.46
CA ASP A 418 30.31 -44.05 3.43
C ASP A 418 29.46 -44.83 2.38
N GLU A 419 28.28 -44.33 1.97
CA GLU A 419 27.47 -44.94 0.89
C GLU A 419 28.10 -44.73 -0.48
N GLU A 420 28.51 -43.50 -0.83
CA GLU A 420 29.27 -43.21 -2.05
C GLU A 420 30.56 -44.03 -2.15
N TRP A 421 31.31 -44.15 -1.04
CA TRP A 421 32.51 -44.99 -0.97
C TRP A 421 32.22 -46.47 -1.27
N ASN A 422 31.15 -47.03 -0.69
CA ASN A 422 30.76 -48.42 -0.96
C ASN A 422 30.28 -48.60 -2.41
N ASN A 423 29.52 -47.65 -2.96
CA ASN A 423 29.08 -47.69 -4.35
C ASN A 423 30.26 -47.60 -5.33
N PHE A 424 31.25 -46.74 -5.05
CA PHE A 424 32.52 -46.70 -5.79
C PHE A 424 33.22 -48.05 -5.77
N LEU A 425 33.47 -48.64 -4.59
CA LEU A 425 34.10 -49.97 -4.49
C LEU A 425 33.33 -51.05 -5.26
N ILE A 426 31.99 -51.02 -5.25
CA ILE A 426 31.17 -51.97 -6.01
C ILE A 426 31.36 -51.78 -7.52
N SER A 427 31.29 -50.54 -8.02
CA SER A 427 31.53 -50.24 -9.45
C SER A 427 32.96 -50.59 -9.91
N ASN A 428 33.94 -50.41 -9.04
CA ASN A 428 35.35 -50.67 -9.31
C ASN A 428 35.79 -52.10 -8.92
N ASN A 429 34.83 -53.03 -8.85
CA ASN A 429 35.04 -54.47 -8.63
C ASN A 429 35.90 -54.80 -7.37
N GLY A 430 35.77 -53.99 -6.32
CA GLY A 430 36.46 -54.11 -5.04
C GLY A 430 37.80 -53.37 -4.94
N ALA A 431 38.29 -52.74 -6.01
CA ALA A 431 39.54 -51.98 -6.00
C ALA A 431 39.34 -50.55 -5.47
N SER A 432 40.32 -50.03 -4.73
CA SER A 432 40.33 -48.66 -4.18
C SER A 432 40.99 -47.63 -5.11
N ASP A 433 41.38 -48.02 -6.32
CA ASP A 433 42.21 -47.26 -7.24
C ASP A 433 41.69 -47.32 -8.68
N ILE A 434 41.82 -46.22 -9.43
CA ILE A 434 41.42 -46.11 -10.84
C ILE A 434 42.65 -45.77 -11.70
N TYR A 435 42.72 -46.39 -12.87
CA TYR A 435 43.67 -46.05 -13.94
C TYR A 435 42.92 -45.34 -15.08
N VAL A 436 43.42 -44.19 -15.53
CA VAL A 436 42.84 -43.40 -16.64
C VAL A 436 43.93 -43.08 -17.67
N LEU A 437 43.57 -43.02 -18.96
CA LEU A 437 44.48 -42.66 -20.04
C LEU A 437 44.15 -41.32 -20.68
N CYS A 438 45.14 -40.43 -20.78
CA CYS A 438 45.02 -39.21 -21.56
C CYS A 438 45.31 -39.50 -23.05
N TYR A 439 44.31 -40.01 -23.77
CA TYR A 439 44.40 -40.40 -25.18
C TYR A 439 44.96 -39.31 -26.12
N GLN A 440 44.92 -38.02 -25.74
CA GLN A 440 45.46 -36.93 -26.55
C GLN A 440 47.00 -36.87 -26.57
N GLU A 441 47.69 -37.28 -25.51
CA GLU A 441 49.17 -37.23 -25.46
C GLU A 441 49.81 -38.23 -26.45
N PHE A 442 49.14 -39.35 -26.72
CA PHE A 442 49.55 -40.33 -27.73
C PHE A 442 49.54 -39.78 -29.16
N ILE A 443 48.83 -38.68 -29.46
CA ILE A 443 48.71 -38.14 -30.83
C ILE A 443 50.08 -37.65 -31.34
N ALA A 444 50.87 -37.02 -30.48
CA ALA A 444 52.21 -36.55 -30.83
C ALA A 444 53.18 -37.72 -31.06
N LEU A 445 53.10 -38.75 -30.20
CA LEU A 445 53.90 -39.98 -30.32
C LEU A 445 53.58 -40.75 -31.61
N ASN A 446 52.29 -40.94 -31.91
CA ASN A 446 51.82 -41.56 -33.14
C ASN A 446 52.32 -40.78 -34.37
N THR A 447 52.25 -39.45 -34.34
CA THR A 447 52.74 -38.58 -35.43
C THR A 447 54.24 -38.76 -35.65
N ALA A 448 55.04 -38.72 -34.58
CA ALA A 448 56.50 -38.89 -34.67
C ALA A 448 56.88 -40.30 -35.20
N MET A 449 56.20 -41.35 -34.74
CA MET A 449 56.48 -42.72 -35.18
C MET A 449 56.03 -42.98 -36.63
N ILE A 450 54.93 -42.38 -37.08
CA ILE A 450 54.53 -42.38 -38.50
C ILE A 450 55.57 -41.64 -39.36
N GLN A 451 56.03 -40.46 -38.92
CA GLN A 451 57.07 -39.70 -39.63
C GLN A 451 58.38 -40.49 -39.73
N LYS A 452 58.81 -41.17 -38.64
CA LYS A 452 59.96 -42.07 -38.68
C LYS A 452 59.76 -43.20 -39.69
N GLN A 453 58.62 -43.90 -39.62
CA GLN A 453 58.32 -45.01 -40.53
C GLN A 453 58.26 -44.59 -42.00
N MET A 454 57.84 -43.35 -42.29
CA MET A 454 57.90 -42.78 -43.65
C MET A 454 59.34 -42.60 -44.13
N ILE A 455 60.23 -42.05 -43.29
CA ILE A 455 61.66 -41.87 -43.58
C ILE A 455 62.36 -43.23 -43.79
N ASP A 456 62.14 -44.19 -42.87
CA ASP A 456 62.68 -45.55 -42.97
C ASP A 456 62.20 -46.23 -44.28
N MET A 457 60.94 -46.01 -44.69
CA MET A 457 60.38 -46.53 -45.93
C MET A 457 60.93 -45.84 -47.19
N GLU A 458 61.28 -44.56 -47.13
CA GLU A 458 61.98 -43.87 -48.22
C GLU A 458 63.41 -44.40 -48.41
N PHE A 459 64.14 -44.61 -47.31
CA PHE A 459 65.46 -45.24 -47.34
C PHE A 459 65.41 -46.65 -47.97
N ILE A 460 64.47 -47.49 -47.53
CA ILE A 460 64.27 -48.83 -48.09
C ILE A 460 63.92 -48.79 -49.59
N LYS A 461 63.16 -47.78 -50.07
CA LYS A 461 62.88 -47.61 -51.51
C LYS A 461 64.14 -47.24 -52.29
N CYS A 462 65.01 -46.39 -51.74
CA CYS A 462 66.29 -46.06 -52.36
C CYS A 462 67.21 -47.28 -52.47
N ASP A 463 67.35 -48.08 -51.40
CA ASP A 463 68.14 -49.32 -51.41
C ASP A 463 67.62 -50.32 -52.46
N ASN A 464 66.30 -50.54 -52.54
CA ASN A 464 65.71 -51.40 -53.57
C ASN A 464 65.96 -50.88 -54.99
N PHE A 465 65.93 -49.55 -55.21
CA PHE A 465 66.25 -48.97 -56.51
C PHE A 465 67.73 -49.21 -56.91
N VAL A 466 68.67 -49.08 -55.96
CA VAL A 466 70.09 -49.39 -56.18
C VAL A 466 70.26 -50.87 -56.52
N LEU A 467 69.69 -51.77 -55.71
CA LEU A 467 69.76 -53.22 -55.93
C LEU A 467 69.16 -53.64 -57.28
N HIS A 468 68.04 -53.05 -57.70
CA HIS A 468 67.49 -53.29 -59.04
C HIS A 468 68.43 -52.85 -60.17
N GLY A 469 69.17 -51.74 -59.98
CA GLY A 469 70.22 -51.30 -60.91
C GLY A 469 71.40 -52.28 -60.98
N GLU A 470 71.88 -52.74 -59.83
CA GLU A 470 72.97 -53.74 -59.77
C GLU A 470 72.57 -55.07 -60.41
N ILE A 471 71.34 -55.55 -60.16
CA ILE A 471 70.77 -56.76 -60.78
C ILE A 471 70.65 -56.60 -62.30
N ALA A 472 70.22 -55.44 -62.80
CA ALA A 472 70.16 -55.18 -64.24
C ALA A 472 71.54 -55.25 -64.90
N ILE A 473 72.57 -54.65 -64.28
CA ILE A 473 73.96 -54.71 -64.75
C ILE A 473 74.50 -56.15 -64.70
N LEU A 474 74.20 -56.91 -63.63
CA LEU A 474 74.58 -58.32 -63.52
C LEU A 474 73.94 -59.17 -64.62
N ASN A 475 72.64 -59.02 -64.87
CA ASN A 475 71.92 -59.76 -65.90
C ASN A 475 72.49 -59.47 -67.30
N GLN A 476 72.79 -58.20 -67.63
CA GLN A 476 73.46 -57.86 -68.88
C GLN A 476 74.82 -58.56 -69.00
N ARG A 477 75.62 -58.57 -67.93
CA ARG A 477 76.94 -59.21 -67.91
C ARG A 477 76.88 -60.73 -67.98
N VAL A 478 75.80 -61.35 -67.50
CA VAL A 478 75.54 -62.79 -67.68
C VAL A 478 75.18 -63.09 -69.13
N GLN A 479 74.27 -62.33 -69.73
CA GLN A 479 73.93 -62.47 -71.15
C GLN A 479 75.17 -62.29 -72.05
N GLU A 480 76.00 -61.27 -71.77
CA GLU A 480 77.28 -61.08 -72.45
C GLU A 480 78.29 -62.23 -72.27
N LEU A 481 78.13 -63.11 -71.27
CA LEU A 481 78.95 -64.31 -71.09
C LEU A 481 78.33 -65.52 -71.79
N GLU A 482 77.00 -65.67 -71.76
CA GLU A 482 76.26 -66.69 -72.52
C GLU A 482 76.50 -66.53 -74.04
N GLU A 483 76.43 -65.29 -74.55
CA GLU A 483 76.77 -64.93 -75.94
C GLU A 483 78.25 -65.17 -76.32
N LYS A 484 79.13 -65.50 -75.35
CA LYS A 484 80.54 -65.88 -75.55
C LYS A 484 80.81 -67.37 -75.28
N LEU A 485 79.78 -68.13 -74.88
CA LEU A 485 79.83 -69.57 -74.60
C LEU A 485 79.08 -70.41 -75.66
N CYS A 486 78.25 -69.76 -76.49
CA CYS A 486 77.68 -70.30 -77.72
C CYS A 486 78.56 -70.03 -78.96
#